data_AF-A0A370TAI3-F1
#
_entry.id   AF-A0A370TAI3-F1
#
_cell.length_a   1.000
_cell.length_b   1.000
_cell.length_c   1.000
_cell.angle_alpha   90.00
_cell.angle_beta   90.00
_cell.angle_gamma   90.00
#
_symmetry.space_group_name_H-M   'P 1'
#
loop_
_entity.id
_entity.type
_entity.pdbx_description
1 polymer ?
#
loop_
_entity_poly.entity_id
_entity_poly.type
_entity_poly.pdbx_seq_one_letter_code
_entity_poly.pdbx_strand_id
1 'polypeptide(L)'
;MFSTSRTVTSVIVSSILAYVFLFTEFFSEYSLLPHYTPKNHIFPVSANLTENKEAVLFLASLDHTTLPSNVSIAEVPKVELPVESTDLSKLCGETEWTEGLWLHCHSGCGVNGTSICGGLNNARNRVQTCIRLAIDAGAGVIIPSATTRNEEALVDTNAKTVCPSFFWDMKHLKSEVGKQCPQLKVRVCDDRSGISKIVTPPKRTYLEAPHSKDTFRGLVKNSFEKSNYTLSSVTASSPALIEFSDTYIGWDYKKSSELSTIRKSLFKALQFNKDLLHLSTEVLKSPQLNNGAFIGIHLRAENDWPAGFGTAEDQMRLYVAEIERIQTTVSYVVDTIYVSSGDIDGIQRFRDMLEPLGYIVHDKWTLLANEPETLAYLEALPFDQKGIVEYNVLVDARFWIGIITSSMSSLIAYARTVDEREDYFETSIFPDSSREGLNRGYTDNISIKGNQYTKLMVVNGVDIMDSFP
;
A
#
# COMPACT_ATOMS: atom_id res chain seq x y z
N MET A 1 38.56 19.55 46.93
CA MET A 1 37.67 19.67 45.76
C MET A 1 37.59 18.33 45.05
N PHE A 2 36.72 17.43 45.52
CA PHE A 2 36.40 16.16 44.87
C PHE A 2 34.97 15.81 45.26
N SER A 3 34.05 15.77 44.29
CA SER A 3 32.83 14.96 44.28
C SER A 3 31.89 15.48 43.19
N THR A 4 31.88 14.83 42.03
CA THR A 4 30.77 14.79 41.04
C THR A 4 31.23 13.98 39.82
N SER A 5 31.46 12.67 40.00
CA SER A 5 31.72 11.77 38.85
C SER A 5 31.29 10.32 39.09
N ARG A 6 30.51 10.03 40.14
CA ARG A 6 30.06 8.65 40.44
C ARG A 6 28.57 8.40 40.22
N THR A 7 27.74 9.42 40.05
CA THR A 7 26.28 9.23 39.93
C THR A 7 25.81 9.01 38.49
N VAL A 8 26.51 9.57 37.49
CA VAL A 8 26.08 9.48 36.08
C VAL A 8 26.44 8.12 35.46
N THR A 9 27.55 7.52 35.86
CA THR A 9 27.97 6.19 35.33
C THR A 9 27.11 5.06 35.86
N SER A 10 26.56 5.18 37.08
CA SER A 10 25.69 4.14 37.69
C SER A 10 24.31 4.06 37.02
N VAL A 11 23.75 5.21 36.61
CA VAL A 11 22.43 5.27 35.95
C VAL A 11 22.49 4.71 34.52
N ILE A 12 23.60 4.94 33.81
CA ILE A 12 23.77 4.43 32.43
C ILE A 12 24.04 2.91 32.43
N VAL A 13 24.86 2.41 33.37
CA VAL A 13 25.13 0.96 33.46
C VAL A 13 23.90 0.17 33.93
N SER A 14 23.08 0.73 34.83
CA SER A 14 21.84 0.08 35.29
C SER A 14 20.76 0.04 34.18
N SER A 15 20.70 1.06 33.32
CA SER A 15 19.75 1.12 32.21
C SER A 15 20.14 0.17 31.06
N ILE A 16 21.45 -0.02 30.82
CA ILE A 16 21.94 -0.97 29.82
C ILE A 16 21.77 -2.42 30.31
N LEU A 17 21.98 -2.70 31.60
CA LEU A 17 21.76 -4.04 32.17
C LEU A 17 20.27 -4.41 32.23
N ALA A 18 19.37 -3.46 32.50
CA ALA A 18 17.93 -3.69 32.42
C ALA A 18 17.46 -3.93 30.97
N TYR A 19 18.06 -3.26 30.00
CA TYR A 19 17.77 -3.46 28.59
C TYR A 19 18.25 -4.83 28.08
N VAL A 20 19.45 -5.28 28.50
CA VAL A 20 19.96 -6.61 28.14
C VAL A 20 19.17 -7.73 28.82
N PHE A 21 18.73 -7.57 30.07
CA PHE A 21 17.90 -8.59 30.75
C PHE A 21 16.49 -8.71 30.15
N LEU A 22 15.85 -7.59 29.78
CA LEU A 22 14.56 -7.61 29.09
C LEU A 22 14.68 -8.15 27.65
N PHE A 23 15.81 -7.94 26.97
CA PHE A 23 16.04 -8.50 25.63
C PHE A 23 16.40 -10.00 25.63
N THR A 24 17.03 -10.53 26.67
CA THR A 24 17.35 -11.96 26.73
C THR A 24 16.19 -12.83 27.22
N GLU A 25 15.30 -12.31 28.06
CA GLU A 25 14.07 -13.04 28.42
C GLU A 25 13.05 -13.09 27.26
N PHE A 26 12.98 -12.05 26.42
CA PHE A 26 12.07 -12.03 25.27
C PHE A 26 12.43 -13.05 24.16
N PHE A 27 13.66 -13.55 24.14
CA PHE A 27 14.11 -14.56 23.14
C PHE A 27 14.17 -15.99 23.69
N SER A 28 14.03 -16.21 25.00
CA SER A 28 14.13 -17.56 25.58
C SER A 28 12.79 -18.31 25.59
N GLU A 29 11.63 -17.62 25.59
CA GLU A 29 10.31 -18.27 25.65
C GLU A 29 9.78 -18.77 24.30
N TYR A 30 10.43 -18.46 23.17
CA TYR A 30 10.00 -18.95 21.85
C TYR A 30 10.56 -20.32 21.44
N SER A 31 11.25 -21.03 22.34
CA SER A 31 11.92 -22.30 22.00
C SER A 31 11.25 -23.57 22.53
N LEU A 32 10.06 -23.51 23.14
CA LEU A 32 9.35 -24.70 23.59
C LEU A 32 7.82 -24.58 23.43
N LEU A 33 7.33 -24.75 22.19
CA LEU A 33 5.95 -25.21 21.96
C LEU A 33 5.95 -26.35 20.91
N PRO A 34 5.15 -27.40 21.12
CA PRO A 34 5.28 -28.67 20.41
C PRO A 34 4.81 -28.56 18.95
N HIS A 35 5.48 -29.31 18.07
CA HIS A 35 5.12 -29.51 16.68
C HIS A 35 3.62 -29.81 16.52
N TYR A 36 2.88 -28.84 15.95
CA TYR A 36 1.54 -29.05 15.44
C TYR A 36 1.64 -29.51 13.99
N THR A 37 1.42 -30.80 13.76
CA THR A 37 1.22 -31.36 12.41
C THR A 37 -0.25 -31.19 12.01
N PRO A 38 -0.57 -30.46 10.92
CA PRO A 38 -1.93 -30.44 10.40
C PRO A 38 -2.26 -31.82 9.81
N LYS A 39 -3.37 -32.42 10.29
CA LYS A 39 -3.94 -33.60 9.66
C LYS A 39 -4.54 -33.20 8.32
N ASN A 40 -3.94 -33.70 7.23
CA ASN A 40 -4.52 -33.66 5.90
C ASN A 40 -5.88 -34.37 5.91
N HIS A 41 -6.97 -33.61 5.84
CA HIS A 41 -8.26 -34.15 5.42
C HIS A 41 -8.32 -34.17 3.90
N ILE A 42 -7.83 -35.27 3.35
CA ILE A 42 -8.01 -35.65 1.94
C ILE A 42 -9.48 -36.09 1.79
N PHE A 43 -10.29 -35.32 1.07
CA PHE A 43 -11.58 -35.80 0.58
C PHE A 43 -11.34 -36.66 -0.68
N PRO A 44 -11.87 -37.89 -0.75
CA PRO A 44 -11.76 -38.71 -1.95
C PRO A 44 -12.81 -38.28 -2.97
N VAL A 45 -12.38 -37.63 -4.06
CA VAL A 45 -13.23 -37.45 -5.25
C VAL A 45 -13.11 -38.70 -6.10
N SER A 46 -14.12 -39.56 -6.04
CA SER A 46 -14.30 -40.66 -6.97
C SER A 46 -14.70 -40.13 -8.34
N ALA A 47 -13.87 -40.41 -9.34
CA ALA A 47 -14.18 -40.17 -10.74
C ALA A 47 -15.39 -40.99 -11.19
N ASN A 48 -16.31 -40.37 -11.92
CA ASN A 48 -16.97 -41.04 -13.02
C ASN A 48 -17.32 -40.03 -14.12
N LEU A 49 -16.58 -40.17 -15.22
CA LEU A 49 -16.84 -39.55 -16.51
C LEU A 49 -18.04 -40.25 -17.15
N THR A 50 -19.06 -39.49 -17.53
CA THR A 50 -19.88 -39.82 -18.70
C THR A 50 -20.36 -38.55 -19.38
N GLU A 51 -19.89 -38.42 -20.61
CA GLU A 51 -20.39 -37.64 -21.75
C GLU A 51 -21.78 -37.01 -21.61
N ASN A 52 -21.87 -35.72 -21.92
CA ASN A 52 -23.02 -35.21 -22.67
C ASN A 52 -22.61 -34.05 -23.57
N LYS A 53 -22.49 -34.35 -24.86
CA LYS A 53 -22.37 -33.40 -25.97
C LYS A 53 -23.76 -32.93 -26.34
N GLU A 54 -24.31 -31.91 -25.69
CA GLU A 54 -25.39 -31.04 -26.22
C GLU A 54 -25.47 -29.75 -25.39
N ALA A 55 -24.56 -28.80 -25.63
CA ALA A 55 -24.70 -27.42 -25.15
C ALA A 55 -23.96 -26.41 -26.06
N VAL A 56 -23.81 -26.75 -27.34
CA VAL A 56 -23.25 -25.86 -28.37
C VAL A 56 -24.29 -25.75 -29.47
N LEU A 57 -25.44 -25.13 -29.17
CA LEU A 57 -26.38 -24.58 -30.16
C LEU A 57 -27.55 -23.87 -29.44
N PHE A 58 -27.27 -22.82 -28.64
CA PHE A 58 -28.33 -21.94 -28.12
C PHE A 58 -27.90 -20.47 -27.94
N LEU A 59 -26.90 -20.01 -28.71
CA LEU A 59 -26.43 -18.62 -28.71
C LEU A 59 -26.59 -17.96 -30.09
N ALA A 60 -27.71 -18.23 -30.77
CA ALA A 60 -28.03 -17.58 -32.03
C ALA A 60 -29.55 -17.44 -32.24
N SER A 61 -30.25 -16.79 -31.29
CA SER A 61 -31.49 -16.05 -31.60
C SER A 61 -32.03 -15.36 -30.34
N LEU A 62 -31.61 -14.13 -30.04
CA LEU A 62 -32.47 -13.21 -29.31
C LEU A 62 -32.34 -11.83 -29.93
N ASP A 63 -33.35 -11.50 -30.74
CA ASP A 63 -33.61 -10.21 -31.33
C ASP A 63 -33.80 -9.13 -30.27
N HIS A 64 -33.15 -7.99 -30.50
CA HIS A 64 -33.41 -6.74 -29.80
C HIS A 64 -34.71 -6.11 -30.30
N THR A 65 -35.79 -6.19 -29.52
CA THR A 65 -36.87 -5.19 -29.62
C THR A 65 -37.61 -4.98 -28.29
N THR A 66 -37.65 -3.70 -27.91
CA THR A 66 -38.61 -2.98 -27.06
C THR A 66 -38.68 -3.26 -25.56
N LEU A 67 -38.01 -2.39 -24.78
CA LEU A 67 -38.44 -1.96 -23.45
C LEU A 67 -38.56 -0.41 -23.45
N PRO A 68 -39.58 0.17 -22.79
CA PRO A 68 -39.93 1.58 -22.93
C PRO A 68 -38.97 2.50 -22.15
N SER A 69 -38.34 3.41 -22.88
CA SER A 69 -37.57 4.53 -22.35
C SER A 69 -38.51 5.56 -21.74
N ASN A 70 -38.49 5.73 -20.41
CA ASN A 70 -38.72 7.02 -19.74
C ASN A 70 -38.52 6.91 -18.22
N VAL A 71 -37.27 7.02 -17.77
CA VAL A 71 -36.94 7.58 -16.45
C VAL A 71 -35.73 8.50 -16.68
N SER A 72 -35.98 9.80 -16.78
CA SER A 72 -34.91 10.79 -16.83
C SER A 72 -34.36 10.98 -15.41
N ILE A 73 -33.17 10.45 -15.16
CA ILE A 73 -32.36 10.88 -14.01
C ILE A 73 -31.85 12.28 -14.37
N ALA A 74 -32.27 13.29 -13.62
CA ALA A 74 -31.80 14.66 -13.82
C ALA A 74 -30.29 14.71 -13.60
N GLU A 75 -29.53 15.02 -14.64
CA GLU A 75 -28.09 15.30 -14.53
C GLU A 75 -27.88 16.53 -13.64
N VAL A 76 -27.14 16.33 -12.56
CA VAL A 76 -26.64 17.43 -11.73
C VAL A 76 -25.63 18.22 -12.58
N PRO A 77 -25.81 19.54 -12.78
CA PRO A 77 -24.90 20.32 -13.60
C PRO A 77 -23.49 20.30 -13.00
N LYS A 78 -22.54 19.72 -13.73
CA LYS A 78 -21.13 19.71 -13.38
C LYS A 78 -20.59 21.13 -13.65
N VAL A 79 -20.52 21.94 -12.60
CA VAL A 79 -19.84 23.24 -12.66
C VAL A 79 -18.34 22.97 -12.73
N GLU A 80 -17.78 22.92 -13.94
CA GLU A 80 -16.33 22.86 -14.16
C GLU A 80 -15.72 24.24 -13.88
N LEU A 81 -15.30 24.44 -12.63
CA LEU A 81 -14.33 25.48 -12.30
C LEU A 81 -12.93 25.02 -12.74
N PRO A 82 -12.05 25.93 -13.19
CA PRO A 82 -10.73 25.55 -13.69
C PRO A 82 -9.91 24.93 -12.55
N VAL A 83 -9.63 23.64 -12.65
CA VAL A 83 -8.57 23.02 -11.84
C VAL A 83 -7.26 23.53 -12.43
N GLU A 84 -6.60 24.48 -11.76
CA GLU A 84 -5.25 24.87 -12.16
C GLU A 84 -4.36 23.62 -12.19
N SER A 85 -3.92 23.25 -13.39
CA SER A 85 -3.12 22.07 -13.68
C SER A 85 -1.74 22.20 -13.03
N THR A 86 -1.67 21.76 -11.80
CA THR A 86 -0.47 21.50 -10.99
C THR A 86 0.09 20.12 -11.34
N ASP A 87 0.06 19.80 -12.64
CA ASP A 87 0.36 18.49 -13.21
C ASP A 87 1.85 18.15 -13.07
N LEU A 88 2.17 16.86 -13.07
CA LEU A 88 3.54 16.34 -13.09
C LEU A 88 4.37 16.94 -14.23
N SER A 89 3.72 17.25 -15.36
CA SER A 89 4.31 17.92 -16.52
C SER A 89 4.88 19.31 -16.18
N LYS A 90 4.16 20.10 -15.38
CA LYS A 90 4.61 21.44 -14.97
C LYS A 90 5.83 21.33 -14.07
N LEU A 91 5.76 20.48 -13.04
CA LEU A 91 6.90 20.24 -12.14
C LEU A 91 8.14 19.80 -12.92
N CYS A 92 7.96 18.91 -13.90
CA CYS A 92 9.04 18.41 -14.73
C CYS A 92 9.67 19.51 -15.62
N GLY A 93 8.85 20.42 -16.16
CA GLY A 93 9.30 21.55 -16.96
C GLY A 93 10.05 22.62 -16.16
N GLU A 94 9.70 22.79 -14.89
CA GLU A 94 10.37 23.73 -13.97
C GLU A 94 11.66 23.15 -13.34
N THR A 95 11.85 21.84 -13.43
CA THR A 95 13.01 21.15 -12.84
C THR A 95 14.29 21.40 -13.64
N GLU A 96 15.38 21.73 -12.93
CA GLU A 96 16.72 21.81 -13.52
C GLU A 96 17.37 20.41 -13.59
N TRP A 97 17.29 19.79 -14.76
CA TRP A 97 17.80 18.44 -15.03
C TRP A 97 19.32 18.41 -15.25
N THR A 98 19.99 17.40 -14.68
CA THR A 98 21.41 17.09 -14.92
C THR A 98 21.51 15.80 -15.72
N GLU A 99 21.90 15.89 -16.99
CA GLU A 99 22.04 14.71 -17.85
C GLU A 99 23.15 13.78 -17.32
N GLY A 100 22.85 12.48 -17.20
CA GLY A 100 23.77 11.49 -16.64
C GLY A 100 23.74 11.38 -15.11
N LEU A 101 22.98 12.23 -14.42
CA LEU A 101 22.70 12.06 -12.99
C LEU A 101 21.57 11.06 -12.79
N TRP A 102 21.78 10.08 -11.93
CA TRP A 102 20.78 9.06 -11.59
C TRP A 102 20.55 9.02 -10.08
N LEU A 103 19.31 8.86 -9.66
CA LEU A 103 18.94 8.52 -8.29
C LEU A 103 18.53 7.04 -8.24
N HIS A 104 19.12 6.33 -7.29
CA HIS A 104 18.72 4.98 -6.93
C HIS A 104 18.42 4.96 -5.43
N CYS A 105 17.21 4.56 -5.07
CA CYS A 105 16.78 4.48 -3.68
C CYS A 105 16.70 3.04 -3.19
N HIS A 106 17.04 2.79 -1.93
CA HIS A 106 16.96 1.45 -1.33
C HIS A 106 16.59 1.52 0.16
N SER A 107 16.23 0.38 0.73
CA SER A 107 15.95 0.25 2.18
C SER A 107 16.89 -0.74 2.87
N GLY A 108 18.09 -0.94 2.30
CA GLY A 108 19.10 -1.85 2.86
C GLY A 108 18.78 -3.34 2.69
N CYS A 109 17.84 -3.68 1.81
CA CYS A 109 17.35 -5.04 1.63
C CYS A 109 17.97 -5.73 0.40
N GLY A 110 17.75 -7.03 0.27
CA GLY A 110 18.36 -7.90 -0.72
C GLY A 110 19.83 -8.20 -0.43
N VAL A 111 20.42 -9.09 -1.25
CA VAL A 111 21.78 -9.62 -1.04
C VAL A 111 22.84 -8.51 -0.97
N ASN A 112 22.69 -7.45 -1.77
CA ASN A 112 23.64 -6.35 -1.83
C ASN A 112 23.21 -5.13 -1.00
N GLY A 113 22.09 -5.21 -0.28
CA GLY A 113 21.50 -4.08 0.43
C GLY A 113 20.91 -2.99 -0.48
N THR A 114 20.78 -3.25 -1.78
CA THR A 114 20.33 -2.29 -2.80
C THR A 114 18.84 -2.42 -3.16
N SER A 115 18.13 -3.39 -2.60
CA SER A 115 16.70 -3.58 -2.85
C SER A 115 15.84 -2.73 -1.92
N ILE A 116 14.57 -2.58 -2.30
CA ILE A 116 13.49 -2.11 -1.41
C ILE A 116 12.74 -3.30 -0.81
N CYS A 117 12.28 -3.12 0.42
CA CYS A 117 11.51 -4.10 1.19
C CYS A 117 10.45 -3.40 2.05
N GLY A 118 9.87 -4.13 2.99
CA GLY A 118 8.70 -3.77 3.77
C GLY A 118 7.45 -4.46 3.21
N GLY A 119 6.34 -4.40 3.94
CA GLY A 119 5.06 -4.87 3.41
C GLY A 119 4.76 -4.20 2.07
N LEU A 120 4.03 -4.89 1.18
CA LEU A 120 3.77 -4.49 -0.21
C LEU A 120 3.62 -2.98 -0.43
N ASN A 121 2.79 -2.32 0.36
CA ASN A 121 2.49 -0.89 0.19
C ASN A 121 3.55 0.05 0.76
N ASN A 122 4.35 -0.41 1.73
CA ASN A 122 5.53 0.34 2.17
C ASN A 122 6.60 0.32 1.07
N ALA A 123 6.80 -0.83 0.41
CA ALA A 123 7.68 -0.93 -0.75
C ALA A 123 7.16 -0.08 -1.92
N ARG A 124 5.85 -0.11 -2.20
CA ARG A 124 5.22 0.76 -3.21
C ARG A 124 5.47 2.25 -2.92
N ASN A 125 5.25 2.67 -1.68
CA ASN A 125 5.48 4.05 -1.23
C ASN A 125 6.95 4.46 -1.49
N ARG A 126 7.92 3.63 -1.12
CA ARG A 126 9.36 3.86 -1.40
C ARG A 126 9.66 4.11 -2.88
N VAL A 127 9.04 3.35 -3.79
CA VAL A 127 9.19 3.54 -5.25
C VAL A 127 8.70 4.92 -5.67
N GLN A 128 7.48 5.29 -5.29
CA GLN A 128 6.89 6.56 -5.71
C GLN A 128 7.61 7.76 -5.08
N THR A 129 8.00 7.67 -3.81
CA THR A 129 8.82 8.70 -3.17
C THR A 129 10.18 8.84 -3.85
N CYS A 130 10.81 7.73 -4.28
CA CYS A 130 12.06 7.80 -5.04
C CYS A 130 11.90 8.55 -6.36
N ILE A 131 10.78 8.34 -7.07
CA ILE A 131 10.47 9.08 -8.29
C ILE A 131 10.34 10.57 -7.99
N ARG A 132 9.61 10.95 -6.93
CA ARG A 132 9.46 12.36 -6.55
C ARG A 132 10.81 13.00 -6.18
N LEU A 133 11.65 12.30 -5.42
CA LEU A 133 12.99 12.75 -5.05
C LEU A 133 13.92 12.89 -6.26
N ALA A 134 13.80 12.01 -7.25
CA ALA A 134 14.57 12.09 -8.49
C ALA A 134 14.23 13.37 -9.27
N ILE A 135 12.95 13.75 -9.31
CA ILE A 135 12.52 15.01 -9.92
C ILE A 135 13.09 16.20 -9.14
N ASP A 136 13.04 16.22 -7.81
CA ASP A 136 13.65 17.30 -7.01
C ASP A 136 15.17 17.43 -7.27
N ALA A 137 15.85 16.29 -7.35
CA ALA A 137 17.28 16.22 -7.66
C ALA A 137 17.61 16.58 -9.12
N GLY A 138 16.63 16.65 -10.02
CA GLY A 138 16.84 16.78 -11.47
C GLY A 138 17.62 15.60 -12.06
N ALA A 139 17.37 14.39 -11.56
CA ALA A 139 18.07 13.17 -11.92
C ALA A 139 17.13 12.19 -12.65
N GLY A 140 17.68 11.35 -13.53
CA GLY A 140 17.02 10.10 -13.90
C GLY A 140 16.79 9.22 -12.67
N VAL A 141 15.87 8.27 -12.73
CA VAL A 141 15.59 7.33 -11.63
C VAL A 141 15.89 5.89 -12.05
N ILE A 142 16.54 5.15 -11.17
CA ILE A 142 16.72 3.70 -11.27
C ILE A 142 15.84 3.08 -10.21
N ILE A 143 14.74 2.46 -10.65
CA ILE A 143 13.84 1.74 -9.74
C ILE A 143 14.57 0.46 -9.28
N PRO A 144 14.80 0.30 -7.97
CA PRO A 144 15.51 -0.83 -7.40
C PRO A 144 14.76 -2.15 -7.66
N SER A 145 15.47 -3.25 -7.45
CA SER A 145 14.82 -4.53 -7.19
C SER A 145 13.98 -4.44 -5.90
N ALA A 146 12.91 -5.24 -5.82
CA ALA A 146 12.12 -5.39 -4.61
C ALA A 146 12.47 -6.72 -3.92
N THR A 147 11.92 -6.94 -2.74
CA THR A 147 12.03 -8.21 -2.03
C THR A 147 10.66 -8.72 -1.64
N THR A 148 10.52 -10.05 -1.57
CA THR A 148 9.29 -10.70 -1.16
C THR A 148 9.29 -10.95 0.34
N ARG A 149 8.09 -11.11 0.90
CA ARG A 149 7.89 -11.60 2.25
C ARG A 149 8.18 -13.11 2.36
N ASN A 150 8.56 -13.54 3.56
CA ASN A 150 8.62 -14.94 3.95
C ASN A 150 7.20 -15.44 4.27
N GLU A 151 6.77 -16.54 3.66
CA GLU A 151 5.42 -17.10 3.82
C GLU A 151 5.17 -17.69 5.22
N GLU A 152 6.21 -18.10 5.93
CA GLU A 152 6.13 -18.68 7.29
C GLU A 152 6.39 -17.63 8.39
N ALA A 153 7.06 -16.53 8.04
CA ALA A 153 7.44 -15.46 8.95
C ALA A 153 7.08 -14.10 8.35
N LEU A 154 5.80 -13.72 8.40
CA LEU A 154 5.27 -12.56 7.67
C LEU A 154 5.91 -11.20 8.02
N VAL A 155 6.59 -11.07 9.16
CA VAL A 155 7.35 -9.87 9.53
C VAL A 155 8.65 -9.73 8.72
N ASP A 156 9.20 -10.85 8.23
CA ASP A 156 10.37 -10.86 7.35
C ASP A 156 9.94 -10.54 5.92
N THR A 157 10.24 -9.31 5.50
CA THR A 157 9.92 -8.78 4.18
C THR A 157 11.12 -8.78 3.23
N ASN A 158 12.17 -9.53 3.56
CA ASN A 158 13.44 -9.55 2.85
C ASN A 158 13.86 -10.96 2.39
N ALA A 159 12.90 -11.82 2.07
CA ALA A 159 13.15 -13.24 1.81
C ALA A 159 13.84 -13.50 0.46
N LYS A 160 13.35 -12.89 -0.63
CA LYS A 160 13.89 -13.09 -1.97
C LYS A 160 13.87 -11.81 -2.78
N THR A 161 14.99 -11.49 -3.44
CA THR A 161 15.06 -10.38 -4.39
C THR A 161 14.33 -10.70 -5.70
N VAL A 162 13.48 -9.78 -6.15
CA VAL A 162 12.69 -9.87 -7.38
C VAL A 162 12.74 -8.54 -8.14
N CYS A 163 12.52 -8.60 -9.46
CA CYS A 163 12.22 -7.39 -10.22
C CYS A 163 10.92 -6.73 -9.70
N PRO A 164 10.82 -5.39 -9.72
CA PRO A 164 9.60 -4.68 -9.32
C PRO A 164 8.35 -5.06 -10.14
N SER A 165 8.53 -5.60 -11.36
CA SER A 165 7.43 -6.14 -12.18
C SER A 165 6.67 -7.31 -11.54
N PHE A 166 7.25 -7.93 -10.52
CA PHE A 166 6.60 -8.95 -9.71
C PHE A 166 5.36 -8.40 -8.97
N PHE A 167 5.37 -7.11 -8.60
CA PHE A 167 4.27 -6.46 -7.89
C PHE A 167 3.55 -5.37 -8.69
N TRP A 168 4.27 -4.66 -9.57
CA TRP A 168 3.76 -3.46 -10.23
C TRP A 168 3.87 -3.51 -11.75
N ASP A 169 3.01 -2.78 -12.45
CA ASP A 169 3.13 -2.62 -13.90
C ASP A 169 4.19 -1.56 -14.25
N MET A 170 5.43 -2.02 -14.32
CA MET A 170 6.58 -1.16 -14.68
C MET A 170 6.50 -0.64 -16.12
N LYS A 171 5.78 -1.31 -17.02
CA LYS A 171 5.58 -0.83 -18.40
C LYS A 171 4.62 0.35 -18.41
N HIS A 172 3.52 0.25 -17.67
CA HIS A 172 2.57 1.36 -17.49
C HIS A 172 3.24 2.54 -16.79
N LEU A 173 3.99 2.31 -15.71
CA LEU A 173 4.73 3.37 -15.02
C LEU A 173 5.64 4.14 -15.99
N LYS A 174 6.49 3.44 -16.74
CA LYS A 174 7.39 4.08 -17.71
C LYS A 174 6.63 4.85 -18.79
N SER A 175 5.50 4.33 -19.24
CA SER A 175 4.63 5.01 -20.22
C SER A 175 4.04 6.30 -19.64
N GLU A 176 3.37 6.23 -18.49
CA GLU A 176 2.66 7.39 -17.92
C GLU A 176 3.62 8.47 -17.44
N VAL A 177 4.70 8.09 -16.75
CA VAL A 177 5.75 9.03 -16.36
C VAL A 177 6.42 9.63 -17.60
N GLY A 178 6.70 8.83 -18.64
CA GLY A 178 7.33 9.33 -19.87
C GLY A 178 6.46 10.31 -20.65
N LYS A 179 5.13 10.17 -20.60
CA LYS A 179 4.18 11.12 -21.22
C LYS A 179 4.15 12.45 -20.50
N GLN A 180 4.11 12.42 -19.16
CA GLN A 180 3.98 13.64 -18.34
C GLN A 180 5.33 14.30 -18.09
N CYS A 181 6.39 13.53 -17.88
CA CYS A 181 7.73 14.01 -17.55
C CYS A 181 8.81 13.35 -18.43
N PRO A 182 8.91 13.69 -19.72
CA PRO A 182 9.84 13.05 -20.67
C PRO A 182 11.33 13.24 -20.33
N GLN A 183 11.67 14.24 -19.52
CA GLN A 183 13.02 14.46 -19.00
C GLN A 183 13.43 13.40 -17.96
N LEU A 184 12.49 12.89 -17.17
CA LEU A 184 12.75 11.84 -16.18
C LEU A 184 12.99 10.49 -16.88
N LYS A 185 14.25 10.12 -17.02
CA LYS A 185 14.62 8.80 -17.54
C LYS A 185 14.45 7.74 -16.46
N VAL A 186 13.80 6.63 -16.80
CA VAL A 186 13.48 5.54 -15.87
C VAL A 186 14.19 4.25 -16.29
N ARG A 187 15.06 3.75 -15.42
CA ARG A 187 15.59 2.37 -15.45
C ARG A 187 14.88 1.54 -14.39
N VAL A 188 14.84 0.22 -14.56
CA VAL A 188 14.10 -0.70 -13.69
C VAL A 188 14.94 -1.92 -13.36
N CYS A 189 14.53 -2.67 -12.32
CA CYS A 189 15.22 -3.88 -11.88
C CYS A 189 16.69 -3.63 -11.52
N ASP A 190 16.99 -2.54 -10.82
CA ASP A 190 18.35 -2.22 -10.36
C ASP A 190 19.38 -2.09 -11.50
N ASP A 191 18.94 -1.66 -12.70
CA ASP A 191 19.84 -1.47 -13.84
C ASP A 191 20.75 -0.23 -13.68
N ARG A 192 21.92 -0.47 -13.09
CA ARG A 192 23.01 0.51 -12.90
C ARG A 192 24.08 0.44 -13.98
N SER A 193 23.81 -0.23 -15.09
CA SER A 193 24.82 -0.47 -16.13
C SER A 193 25.43 0.84 -16.65
N GLY A 194 26.76 0.85 -16.81
CA GLY A 194 27.51 2.00 -17.29
C GLY A 194 27.74 3.12 -16.28
N ILE A 195 27.38 2.94 -15.00
CA ILE A 195 27.60 3.94 -13.94
C ILE A 195 28.57 3.40 -12.91
N SER A 196 29.75 4.02 -12.79
CA SER A 196 30.78 3.64 -11.82
C SER A 196 30.94 4.62 -10.68
N LYS A 197 30.56 5.89 -10.89
CA LYS A 197 30.66 6.93 -9.86
C LYS A 197 29.43 6.90 -8.98
N ILE A 198 29.61 6.53 -7.71
CA ILE A 198 28.55 6.51 -6.70
C ILE A 198 28.80 7.62 -5.67
N VAL A 199 27.75 8.35 -5.33
CA VAL A 199 27.70 9.35 -4.27
C VAL A 199 26.62 8.90 -3.29
N THR A 200 26.98 8.70 -2.03
CA THR A 200 26.07 8.17 -1.00
C THR A 200 25.80 9.26 0.03
N PRO A 201 24.62 9.91 0.00
CA PRO A 201 24.20 10.82 1.06
C PRO A 201 24.11 10.10 2.42
N PRO A 202 24.08 10.86 3.54
CA PRO A 202 23.78 10.30 4.85
C PRO A 202 22.51 9.45 4.85
N LYS A 203 22.55 8.32 5.57
CA LYS A 203 21.39 7.46 5.76
C LYS A 203 20.27 8.23 6.47
N ARG A 204 19.06 8.15 5.92
CA ARG A 204 17.82 8.57 6.53
C ARG A 204 17.10 7.38 7.17
N THR A 205 16.59 7.57 8.38
CA THR A 205 15.62 6.71 9.05
C THR A 205 14.21 7.25 8.83
N TYR A 206 13.20 6.38 8.87
CA TYR A 206 11.83 6.81 8.58
C TYR A 206 11.26 7.81 9.59
N LEU A 207 11.79 7.86 10.83
CA LEU A 207 11.37 8.79 11.87
C LEU A 207 11.95 10.21 11.69
N GLU A 208 12.96 10.36 10.84
CA GLU A 208 13.51 11.69 10.53
C GLU A 208 12.56 12.48 9.64
N ALA A 209 12.69 13.81 9.69
CA ALA A 209 11.85 14.69 8.90
C ALA A 209 11.89 14.30 7.41
N PRO A 210 10.72 14.24 6.73
CA PRO A 210 10.67 14.06 5.29
C PRO A 210 11.31 15.25 4.56
N HIS A 211 11.76 15.01 3.32
CA HIS A 211 12.11 16.08 2.40
C HIS A 211 10.87 16.84 1.94
N SER A 212 11.08 18.06 1.48
CA SER A 212 10.07 18.90 0.84
C SER A 212 10.75 19.64 -0.31
N LYS A 213 10.00 20.44 -1.06
CA LYS A 213 10.53 21.23 -2.19
C LYS A 213 11.92 21.83 -1.89
N ASP A 214 12.88 21.54 -2.76
CA ASP A 214 14.28 21.99 -2.76
C ASP A 214 15.18 21.45 -1.63
N THR A 215 14.66 20.71 -0.64
CA THR A 215 15.49 20.20 0.46
C THR A 215 16.31 18.98 0.05
N PHE A 216 15.80 18.13 -0.85
CA PHE A 216 16.55 16.96 -1.31
C PHE A 216 17.62 17.33 -2.34
N ARG A 217 17.33 18.25 -3.26
CA ARG A 217 18.36 18.81 -4.16
C ARG A 217 19.53 19.43 -3.39
N GLY A 218 19.24 20.13 -2.29
CA GLY A 218 20.25 20.65 -1.37
C GLY A 218 21.12 19.53 -0.75
N LEU A 219 20.49 18.44 -0.29
CA LEU A 219 21.21 17.27 0.23
C LEU A 219 22.12 16.65 -0.83
N VAL A 220 21.65 16.52 -2.07
CA VAL A 220 22.44 16.00 -3.19
C VAL A 220 23.67 16.87 -3.42
N LYS A 221 23.52 18.20 -3.56
CA LYS A 221 24.65 19.13 -3.76
C LYS A 221 25.70 18.99 -2.65
N ASN A 222 25.26 19.00 -1.39
CA ASN A 222 26.14 18.82 -0.24
C ASN A 222 26.87 17.47 -0.23
N SER A 223 26.21 16.40 -0.72
CA SER A 223 26.79 15.06 -0.77
C SER A 223 27.87 14.95 -1.85
N PHE A 224 27.68 15.63 -2.99
CA PHE A 224 28.69 15.74 -4.04
C PHE A 224 29.94 16.50 -3.55
N GLU A 225 29.74 17.65 -2.92
CA GLU A 225 30.83 18.44 -2.32
C GLU A 225 31.66 17.63 -1.33
N LYS A 226 31.00 16.88 -0.44
CA LYS A 226 31.67 15.97 0.52
C LYS A 226 32.38 14.79 -0.13
N SER A 227 31.97 14.39 -1.34
CA SER A 227 32.55 13.27 -2.09
C SER A 227 33.73 13.69 -2.97
N ASN A 228 34.23 14.93 -2.84
CA ASN A 228 35.26 15.52 -3.69
C ASN A 228 34.93 15.38 -5.19
N TYR A 229 33.64 15.51 -5.53
CA TYR A 229 33.15 15.37 -6.91
C TYR A 229 32.14 16.47 -7.21
N THR A 230 32.30 17.15 -8.33
CA THR A 230 31.46 18.30 -8.64
C THR A 230 30.24 17.86 -9.44
N LEU A 231 29.05 18.27 -9.02
CA LEU A 231 27.80 17.95 -9.73
C LEU A 231 27.84 18.40 -11.21
N SER A 232 28.50 19.53 -11.51
CA SER A 232 28.68 20.03 -12.89
C SER A 232 29.59 19.17 -13.77
N SER A 233 30.32 18.21 -13.20
CA SER A 233 31.13 17.25 -13.97
C SER A 233 30.33 16.02 -14.41
N VAL A 234 29.08 15.88 -13.94
CA VAL A 234 28.18 14.80 -14.34
C VAL A 234 27.62 15.12 -15.73
N THR A 235 27.77 14.16 -16.63
CA THR A 235 27.27 14.25 -18.01
C THR A 235 26.82 12.86 -18.49
N ALA A 236 26.19 12.76 -19.66
CA ALA A 236 25.83 11.48 -20.26
C ALA A 236 27.03 10.52 -20.45
N SER A 237 28.23 11.05 -20.75
CA SER A 237 29.45 10.26 -20.94
C SER A 237 30.24 10.01 -19.65
N SER A 238 29.91 10.72 -18.57
CA SER A 238 30.46 10.53 -17.23
C SER A 238 29.32 10.53 -16.21
N PRO A 239 28.47 9.47 -16.20
CA PRO A 239 27.29 9.43 -15.35
C PRO A 239 27.67 9.20 -13.89
N ALA A 240 26.81 9.67 -12.99
CA ALA A 240 26.93 9.46 -11.55
C ALA A 240 25.61 8.99 -10.94
N LEU A 241 25.72 8.14 -9.92
CA LEU A 241 24.60 7.57 -9.18
C LEU A 241 24.56 8.15 -7.76
N ILE A 242 23.42 8.71 -7.38
CA ILE A 242 23.07 8.98 -5.99
C ILE A 242 22.46 7.70 -5.42
N GLU A 243 23.12 7.08 -4.46
CA GLU A 243 22.60 5.93 -3.74
C GLU A 243 22.02 6.37 -2.39
N PHE A 244 20.69 6.42 -2.29
CA PHE A 244 19.99 7.00 -1.14
C PHE A 244 19.14 5.97 -0.38
N SER A 245 19.21 6.00 0.95
CA SER A 245 18.41 5.15 1.83
C SER A 245 17.98 5.91 3.08
N ASP A 246 16.74 5.79 3.60
CA ASP A 246 15.54 5.15 3.06
C ASP A 246 14.49 6.20 2.65
N THR A 247 13.71 5.91 1.60
CA THR A 247 12.67 6.77 1.06
C THR A 247 11.28 6.54 1.64
N TYR A 248 11.09 5.57 2.55
CA TYR A 248 9.80 5.41 3.21
C TYR A 248 9.42 6.70 3.95
N ILE A 249 8.24 7.24 3.62
CA ILE A 249 7.75 8.54 4.07
C ILE A 249 8.82 9.65 3.93
N GLY A 250 9.61 9.59 2.86
CA GLY A 250 10.76 10.47 2.63
C GLY A 250 10.43 11.81 1.96
N TRP A 251 9.16 12.05 1.60
CA TRP A 251 8.70 13.28 0.96
C TRP A 251 7.42 13.77 1.65
N ASP A 252 7.30 15.07 1.89
CA ASP A 252 6.13 15.71 2.49
C ASP A 252 5.33 16.43 1.41
N TYR A 253 4.26 15.77 0.95
CA TYR A 253 3.35 16.33 -0.05
C TYR A 253 2.53 17.48 0.53
N LYS A 254 2.20 17.47 1.83
CA LYS A 254 1.46 18.55 2.47
C LYS A 254 2.28 19.82 2.52
N LYS A 255 3.51 19.75 3.04
CA LYS A 255 4.44 20.88 3.14
C LYS A 255 4.87 21.41 1.78
N SER A 256 4.87 20.56 0.75
CA SER A 256 5.18 20.96 -0.62
C SER A 256 3.96 21.48 -1.41
N SER A 257 2.75 21.48 -0.81
CA SER A 257 1.49 21.82 -1.47
C SER A 257 1.18 20.94 -2.70
N GLU A 258 1.44 19.64 -2.57
CA GLU A 258 1.40 18.63 -3.64
C GLU A 258 0.34 17.53 -3.44
N LEU A 259 -0.47 17.58 -2.38
CA LEU A 259 -1.44 16.53 -2.02
C LEU A 259 -2.49 16.26 -3.12
N SER A 260 -3.05 17.32 -3.72
CA SER A 260 -4.07 17.20 -4.77
C SER A 260 -3.48 17.12 -6.19
N THR A 261 -2.15 17.06 -6.32
CA THR A 261 -1.45 17.39 -7.56
C THR A 261 -0.44 16.31 -7.96
N ILE A 262 0.80 16.43 -7.50
CA ILE A 262 1.91 15.52 -7.81
C ILE A 262 1.69 14.17 -7.13
N ARG A 263 1.20 14.16 -5.88
CA ARG A 263 0.81 12.94 -5.15
C ARG A 263 -0.14 12.10 -6.01
N LYS A 264 -1.28 12.68 -6.38
CA LYS A 264 -2.28 12.07 -7.28
C LYS A 264 -1.69 11.54 -8.59
N SER A 265 -0.81 12.30 -9.24
CA SER A 265 -0.19 11.89 -10.50
C SER A 265 0.73 10.68 -10.32
N LEU A 266 1.55 10.68 -9.27
CA LEU A 266 2.44 9.56 -8.92
C LEU A 266 1.66 8.33 -8.43
N PHE A 267 0.54 8.53 -7.74
CA PHE A 267 -0.39 7.48 -7.36
C PHE A 267 -0.91 6.72 -8.57
N LYS A 268 -1.41 7.44 -9.56
CA LYS A 268 -1.99 6.85 -10.78
C LYS A 268 -0.94 6.20 -11.68
N ALA A 269 0.29 6.71 -11.68
CA ALA A 269 1.37 6.18 -12.53
C ALA A 269 1.88 4.79 -12.09
N LEU A 270 1.89 4.48 -10.79
CA LEU A 270 2.34 3.18 -10.29
C LEU A 270 1.16 2.25 -9.98
N GLN A 271 0.72 1.53 -11.02
CA GLN A 271 -0.31 0.49 -10.88
C GLN A 271 0.30 -0.85 -10.46
N PHE A 272 -0.52 -1.70 -9.85
CA PHE A 272 -0.14 -3.09 -9.58
C PHE A 272 0.02 -3.90 -10.88
N ASN A 273 0.64 -5.07 -10.77
CA ASN A 273 0.81 -6.00 -11.85
C ASN A 273 -0.54 -6.31 -12.53
N LYS A 274 -0.59 -6.21 -13.86
CA LYS A 274 -1.82 -6.34 -14.66
C LYS A 274 -2.50 -7.70 -14.55
N ASP A 275 -1.74 -8.78 -14.45
CA ASP A 275 -2.31 -10.13 -14.40
C ASP A 275 -2.99 -10.35 -13.04
N LEU A 276 -2.40 -9.80 -11.97
CA LEU A 276 -3.00 -9.82 -10.64
C LEU A 276 -4.24 -8.91 -10.55
N LEU A 277 -4.21 -7.75 -11.20
CA LEU A 277 -5.39 -6.88 -11.31
C LEU A 277 -6.49 -7.51 -12.17
N HIS A 278 -6.14 -8.27 -13.20
CA HIS A 278 -7.11 -9.03 -13.97
C HIS A 278 -7.80 -10.07 -13.10
N LEU A 279 -7.05 -10.85 -12.33
CA LEU A 279 -7.62 -11.78 -11.36
C LEU A 279 -8.49 -11.06 -10.31
N SER A 280 -8.06 -9.88 -9.84
CA SER A 280 -8.86 -9.03 -8.95
C SER A 280 -10.21 -8.65 -9.56
N THR A 281 -10.23 -8.31 -10.84
CA THR A 281 -11.45 -8.01 -11.59
C THR A 281 -12.36 -9.22 -11.73
N GLU A 282 -11.82 -10.44 -11.90
CA GLU A 282 -12.65 -11.65 -11.93
C GLU A 282 -13.30 -11.93 -10.57
N VAL A 283 -12.56 -11.77 -9.45
CA VAL A 283 -13.14 -11.85 -8.10
C VAL A 283 -14.27 -10.83 -7.93
N LEU A 284 -14.05 -9.57 -8.33
CA LEU A 284 -15.05 -8.50 -8.22
C LEU A 284 -16.34 -8.79 -9.01
N LYS A 285 -16.25 -9.47 -10.15
CA LYS A 285 -17.41 -9.81 -11.00
C LYS A 285 -18.26 -10.96 -10.46
N SER A 286 -17.83 -11.61 -9.38
CA SER A 286 -18.57 -12.71 -8.77
C SER A 286 -20.02 -12.29 -8.48
N PRO A 287 -21.05 -13.02 -8.98
CA PRO A 287 -22.46 -12.66 -8.77
C PRO A 287 -22.85 -12.50 -7.30
N GLN A 288 -22.16 -13.22 -6.42
CA GLN A 288 -22.32 -13.17 -4.96
C GLN A 288 -21.98 -11.78 -4.37
N LEU A 289 -21.20 -10.96 -5.08
CA LEU A 289 -20.92 -9.57 -4.69
C LEU A 289 -22.00 -8.59 -5.16
N ASN A 290 -23.19 -9.09 -5.49
CA ASN A 290 -24.41 -8.30 -5.76
C ASN A 290 -24.18 -7.13 -6.74
N ASN A 291 -23.46 -7.39 -7.84
CA ASN A 291 -23.10 -6.39 -8.85
C ASN A 291 -22.44 -5.12 -8.26
N GLY A 292 -21.61 -5.27 -7.22
CA GLY A 292 -20.91 -4.18 -6.56
C GLY A 292 -21.62 -3.60 -5.32
N ALA A 293 -22.83 -4.06 -5.00
CA ALA A 293 -23.60 -3.58 -3.85
C ALA A 293 -23.27 -4.36 -2.55
N PHE A 294 -22.00 -4.34 -2.14
CA PHE A 294 -21.50 -5.02 -0.93
C PHE A 294 -20.65 -4.08 -0.05
N ILE A 295 -20.39 -4.49 1.20
CA ILE A 295 -19.46 -3.82 2.10
C ILE A 295 -18.10 -4.53 2.04
N GLY A 296 -17.05 -3.81 1.65
CA GLY A 296 -15.68 -4.30 1.66
C GLY A 296 -14.99 -4.03 3.00
N ILE A 297 -14.31 -5.02 3.54
CA ILE A 297 -13.58 -4.94 4.81
C ILE A 297 -12.12 -5.29 4.55
N HIS A 298 -11.20 -4.47 5.07
CA HIS A 298 -9.80 -4.85 5.20
C HIS A 298 -9.48 -5.08 6.69
N LEU A 299 -9.28 -6.34 7.06
CA LEU A 299 -9.09 -6.81 8.43
C LEU A 299 -7.63 -7.23 8.63
N ARG A 300 -6.93 -6.55 9.56
CA ARG A 300 -5.59 -6.93 9.99
C ARG A 300 -5.65 -7.82 11.23
N ALA A 301 -5.70 -9.13 10.99
CA ALA A 301 -5.78 -10.16 12.03
C ALA A 301 -4.53 -11.06 12.08
N GLU A 302 -3.56 -10.83 11.20
CA GLU A 302 -2.34 -11.63 11.11
C GLU A 302 -1.46 -11.47 12.36
N ASN A 303 -0.72 -12.54 12.71
CA ASN A 303 0.14 -12.56 13.89
C ASN A 303 1.26 -11.51 13.88
N ASP A 304 1.60 -10.94 12.72
CA ASP A 304 2.58 -9.83 12.61
C ASP A 304 1.97 -8.46 12.96
N TRP A 305 0.65 -8.38 13.19
CA TRP A 305 -0.04 -7.13 13.47
C TRP A 305 0.22 -6.61 14.90
N PRO A 306 0.75 -5.38 15.06
CA PRO A 306 1.03 -4.84 16.39
C PRO A 306 -0.25 -4.50 17.16
N ALA A 307 -0.42 -5.05 18.37
CA ALA A 307 -1.56 -4.77 19.23
C ALA A 307 -1.75 -3.27 19.54
N GLY A 308 -0.65 -2.50 19.61
CA GLY A 308 -0.68 -1.03 19.81
C GLY A 308 -1.34 -0.26 18.66
N PHE A 309 -1.58 -0.90 17.52
CA PHE A 309 -2.34 -0.33 16.39
C PHE A 309 -3.83 -0.67 16.44
N GLY A 310 -4.31 -1.30 17.53
CA GLY A 310 -5.66 -1.83 17.66
C GLY A 310 -5.69 -3.31 17.34
N THR A 311 -6.27 -4.12 18.23
CA THR A 311 -6.31 -5.58 18.08
C THR A 311 -7.23 -6.02 16.94
N ALA A 312 -7.17 -7.29 16.54
CA ALA A 312 -8.13 -7.86 15.61
C ALA A 312 -9.56 -7.78 16.18
N GLU A 313 -9.71 -8.02 17.48
CA GLU A 313 -10.97 -7.95 18.21
C GLU A 313 -11.53 -6.52 18.24
N ASP A 314 -10.68 -5.50 18.43
CA ASP A 314 -11.07 -4.09 18.36
C ASP A 314 -11.59 -3.74 16.96
N GLN A 315 -10.87 -4.16 15.92
CA GLN A 315 -11.26 -3.97 14.52
C GLN A 315 -12.62 -4.64 14.27
N MET A 316 -12.76 -5.93 14.55
CA MET A 316 -14.00 -6.68 14.31
C MET A 316 -15.19 -6.04 15.03
N ARG A 317 -15.05 -5.70 16.32
CA ARG A 317 -16.12 -5.07 17.11
C ARG A 317 -16.57 -3.74 16.51
N LEU A 318 -15.63 -2.88 16.11
CA LEU A 318 -15.95 -1.58 15.53
C LEU A 318 -16.50 -1.70 14.11
N TYR A 319 -16.03 -2.67 13.33
CA TYR A 319 -16.51 -2.92 11.98
C TYR A 319 -17.94 -3.47 11.98
N VAL A 320 -18.27 -4.40 12.88
CA VAL A 320 -19.65 -4.89 13.04
C VAL A 320 -20.60 -3.76 13.40
N ALA A 321 -20.24 -2.93 14.40
CA ALA A 321 -21.06 -1.79 14.79
C ALA A 321 -21.26 -0.79 13.63
N GLU A 322 -20.24 -0.56 12.83
CA GLU A 322 -20.32 0.31 11.66
C GLU A 322 -21.14 -0.30 10.51
N ILE A 323 -21.07 -1.62 10.30
CA ILE A 323 -21.90 -2.35 9.33
C ILE A 323 -23.39 -2.21 9.68
N GLU A 324 -23.77 -2.44 10.94
CA GLU A 324 -25.15 -2.23 11.40
C GLU A 324 -25.59 -0.76 11.22
N ARG A 325 -24.69 0.19 11.53
CA ARG A 325 -24.94 1.62 11.31
C ARG A 325 -25.20 1.91 9.82
N ILE A 326 -24.39 1.37 8.91
CA ILE A 326 -24.61 1.52 7.46
C ILE A 326 -26.02 1.05 7.08
N GLN A 327 -26.42 -0.16 7.52
CA GLN A 327 -27.73 -0.73 7.22
C GLN A 327 -28.89 0.15 7.70
N THR A 328 -28.76 0.85 8.83
CA THR A 328 -29.79 1.80 9.31
C THR A 328 -29.82 3.13 8.55
N THR A 329 -28.75 3.48 7.83
CA THR A 329 -28.65 4.76 7.09
C THR A 329 -29.07 4.69 5.63
N VAL A 330 -29.27 3.48 5.09
CA VAL A 330 -29.71 3.27 3.71
C VAL A 330 -31.14 2.73 3.67
N SER A 331 -31.85 2.98 2.57
CA SER A 331 -33.23 2.52 2.36
C SER A 331 -33.34 1.13 1.73
N TYR A 332 -32.22 0.46 1.48
CA TYR A 332 -32.13 -0.85 0.83
C TYR A 332 -31.32 -1.83 1.70
N VAL A 333 -31.47 -3.13 1.43
CA VAL A 333 -30.73 -4.18 2.14
C VAL A 333 -29.30 -4.24 1.61
N VAL A 334 -28.34 -4.28 2.53
CA VAL A 334 -26.91 -4.51 2.26
C VAL A 334 -26.45 -5.59 3.22
N ASP A 335 -26.65 -6.84 2.83
CA ASP A 335 -26.35 -8.03 3.63
C ASP A 335 -25.01 -8.70 3.23
N THR A 336 -24.44 -8.31 2.10
CA THR A 336 -23.24 -8.94 1.53
C THR A 336 -21.97 -8.21 1.99
N ILE A 337 -21.05 -8.97 2.56
CA ILE A 337 -19.74 -8.50 3.05
C ILE A 337 -18.63 -9.21 2.29
N TYR A 338 -17.62 -8.47 1.84
CA TYR A 338 -16.35 -9.04 1.39
C TYR A 338 -15.26 -8.73 2.42
N VAL A 339 -14.58 -9.73 2.95
CA VAL A 339 -13.47 -9.54 3.90
C VAL A 339 -12.12 -9.91 3.26
N SER A 340 -11.22 -8.95 3.26
CA SER A 340 -9.81 -9.11 2.93
C SER A 340 -9.00 -9.27 4.21
N SER A 341 -8.35 -10.42 4.35
CA SER A 341 -7.33 -10.69 5.37
C SER A 341 -6.38 -11.78 4.88
N GLY A 342 -5.15 -11.77 5.41
CA GLY A 342 -4.21 -12.88 5.29
C GLY A 342 -4.43 -13.99 6.32
N ASP A 343 -5.28 -13.76 7.32
CA ASP A 343 -5.53 -14.71 8.42
C ASP A 343 -6.89 -15.41 8.25
N ILE A 344 -6.87 -16.71 7.92
CA ILE A 344 -8.07 -17.52 7.68
C ILE A 344 -8.91 -17.66 8.95
N ASP A 345 -8.27 -17.86 10.11
CA ASP A 345 -8.97 -18.00 11.38
C ASP A 345 -9.63 -16.67 11.79
N GLY A 346 -8.96 -15.54 11.54
CA GLY A 346 -9.52 -14.20 11.68
C GLY A 346 -10.74 -13.96 10.79
N ILE A 347 -10.70 -14.40 9.53
CA ILE A 347 -11.86 -14.35 8.62
C ILE A 347 -13.02 -15.16 9.20
N GLN A 348 -12.77 -16.38 9.68
CA GLN A 348 -13.82 -17.23 10.25
C GLN A 348 -14.44 -16.59 11.50
N ARG A 349 -13.62 -16.05 12.42
CA ARG A 349 -14.14 -15.35 13.61
C ARG A 349 -15.00 -14.14 13.23
N PHE A 350 -14.61 -13.38 12.21
CA PHE A 350 -15.38 -12.24 11.75
C PHE A 350 -16.71 -12.67 11.10
N ARG A 351 -16.69 -13.78 10.36
CA ARG A 351 -17.89 -14.43 9.80
C ARG A 351 -18.85 -14.87 10.89
N ASP A 352 -18.36 -15.54 11.93
CA ASP A 352 -19.17 -16.02 13.07
C ASP A 352 -19.87 -14.87 13.83
N MET A 353 -19.31 -13.66 13.81
CA MET A 353 -19.93 -12.47 14.40
C MET A 353 -21.07 -11.89 13.55
N LEU A 354 -21.00 -12.04 12.22
CA LEU A 354 -21.88 -11.37 11.27
C LEU A 354 -23.04 -12.27 10.79
N GLU A 355 -22.83 -13.58 10.69
CA GLU A 355 -23.88 -14.53 10.26
C GLU A 355 -25.14 -14.50 11.14
N PRO A 356 -25.05 -14.45 12.50
CA PRO A 356 -26.24 -14.34 13.35
C PRO A 356 -27.03 -13.04 13.18
N LEU A 357 -26.39 -12.01 12.61
CA LEU A 357 -27.00 -10.71 12.31
C LEU A 357 -27.63 -10.67 10.90
N GLY A 358 -27.56 -11.77 10.15
CA GLY A 358 -28.16 -11.91 8.81
C GLY A 358 -27.25 -11.48 7.66
N TYR A 359 -25.96 -11.26 7.89
CA TYR A 359 -25.00 -10.94 6.83
C TYR A 359 -24.37 -12.20 6.23
N ILE A 360 -24.05 -12.13 4.93
CA ILE A 360 -23.33 -13.16 4.19
C ILE A 360 -21.91 -12.66 3.96
N VAL A 361 -20.93 -13.38 4.52
CA VAL A 361 -19.52 -13.01 4.40
C VAL A 361 -18.84 -13.83 3.30
N HIS A 362 -18.18 -13.14 2.39
CA HIS A 362 -17.36 -13.70 1.33
C HIS A 362 -15.91 -13.26 1.49
N ASP A 363 -15.03 -14.06 0.91
CA ASP A 363 -13.60 -13.82 0.76
C ASP A 363 -13.19 -14.38 -0.62
N LYS A 364 -11.98 -14.06 -1.07
CA LYS A 364 -11.46 -14.49 -2.37
C LYS A 364 -11.54 -16.02 -2.61
N TRP A 365 -11.36 -16.84 -1.57
CA TRP A 365 -11.41 -18.30 -1.72
C TRP A 365 -12.84 -18.80 -1.88
N THR A 366 -13.76 -18.29 -1.05
CA THR A 366 -15.18 -18.68 -1.13
C THR A 366 -15.84 -18.23 -2.42
N LEU A 367 -15.43 -17.09 -2.98
CA LEU A 367 -15.94 -16.61 -4.28
C LEU A 367 -15.45 -17.47 -5.45
N LEU A 368 -14.21 -17.93 -5.42
CA LEU A 368 -13.60 -18.74 -6.48
C LEU A 368 -13.80 -20.25 -6.28
N ALA A 369 -14.55 -20.69 -5.26
CA ALA A 369 -14.72 -22.11 -4.94
C ALA A 369 -15.28 -22.95 -6.10
N ASN A 370 -16.06 -22.32 -7.01
CA ASN A 370 -16.63 -22.97 -8.19
C ASN A 370 -15.79 -22.78 -9.47
N GLU A 371 -14.61 -22.17 -9.36
CA GLU A 371 -13.65 -21.94 -10.45
C GLU A 371 -12.30 -22.58 -10.12
N PRO A 372 -12.16 -23.91 -10.22
CA PRO A 372 -11.01 -24.63 -9.67
C PRO A 372 -9.67 -24.23 -10.28
N GLU A 373 -9.63 -23.86 -11.56
CA GLU A 373 -8.40 -23.38 -12.21
C GLU A 373 -7.98 -22.00 -11.71
N THR A 374 -8.93 -21.07 -11.61
CA THR A 374 -8.71 -19.72 -11.07
C THR A 374 -8.31 -19.76 -9.60
N LEU A 375 -8.98 -20.60 -8.81
CA LEU A 375 -8.67 -20.82 -7.40
C LEU A 375 -7.28 -21.42 -7.21
N ALA A 376 -6.91 -22.45 -7.98
CA ALA A 376 -5.57 -23.04 -7.91
C ALA A 376 -4.48 -22.02 -8.28
N TYR A 377 -4.75 -21.15 -9.27
CA TYR A 377 -3.85 -20.05 -9.60
C TYR A 377 -3.73 -19.05 -8.44
N LEU A 378 -4.83 -18.63 -7.82
CA LEU A 378 -4.82 -17.77 -6.63
C LEU A 378 -4.03 -18.40 -5.47
N GLU A 379 -4.25 -19.67 -5.18
CA GLU A 379 -3.61 -20.39 -4.08
C GLU A 379 -2.09 -20.48 -4.26
N ALA A 380 -1.63 -20.61 -5.50
CA ALA A 380 -0.20 -20.65 -5.84
C ALA A 380 0.51 -19.29 -5.72
N LEU A 381 -0.23 -18.17 -5.62
CA LEU A 381 0.36 -16.85 -5.45
C LEU A 381 0.98 -16.68 -4.05
N PRO A 382 2.15 -16.03 -3.93
CA PRO A 382 2.71 -15.59 -2.65
C PRO A 382 1.81 -14.58 -1.90
N PHE A 383 2.00 -14.45 -0.59
CA PHE A 383 1.17 -13.66 0.32
C PHE A 383 0.87 -12.24 -0.20
N ASP A 384 1.89 -11.46 -0.55
CA ASP A 384 1.70 -10.08 -1.00
C ASP A 384 1.00 -10.01 -2.38
N GLN A 385 1.17 -11.02 -3.26
CA GLN A 385 0.43 -11.08 -4.53
C GLN A 385 -1.04 -11.43 -4.32
N LYS A 386 -1.36 -12.30 -3.35
CA LYS A 386 -2.76 -12.54 -2.92
C LYS A 386 -3.40 -11.24 -2.40
N GLY A 387 -2.64 -10.39 -1.70
CA GLY A 387 -3.12 -9.07 -1.30
C GLY A 387 -3.42 -8.13 -2.47
N ILE A 388 -2.65 -8.19 -3.57
CA ILE A 388 -2.93 -7.40 -4.79
C ILE A 388 -4.24 -7.83 -5.44
N VAL A 389 -4.57 -9.12 -5.42
CA VAL A 389 -5.83 -9.67 -5.98
C VAL A 389 -7.07 -9.08 -5.29
N GLU A 390 -6.95 -8.53 -4.10
CA GLU A 390 -8.09 -7.93 -3.39
C GLU A 390 -8.28 -6.45 -3.74
N TYR A 391 -7.33 -5.83 -4.45
CA TYR A 391 -7.30 -4.38 -4.66
C TYR A 391 -8.57 -3.83 -5.31
N ASN A 392 -8.97 -4.33 -6.49
CA ASN A 392 -10.16 -3.82 -7.18
C ASN A 392 -11.43 -4.12 -6.39
N VAL A 393 -11.51 -5.28 -5.73
CA VAL A 393 -12.67 -5.65 -4.90
C VAL A 393 -12.87 -4.64 -3.78
N LEU A 394 -11.80 -4.25 -3.09
CA LEU A 394 -11.88 -3.28 -2.00
C LEU A 394 -12.08 -1.83 -2.50
N VAL A 395 -11.46 -1.46 -3.62
CA VAL A 395 -11.63 -0.13 -4.22
C VAL A 395 -13.04 0.08 -4.76
N ASP A 396 -13.66 -0.93 -5.36
CA ASP A 396 -14.98 -0.79 -6.01
C ASP A 396 -16.16 -1.17 -5.11
N ALA A 397 -15.91 -1.59 -3.86
CA ALA A 397 -16.96 -1.88 -2.89
C ALA A 397 -17.89 -0.67 -2.66
N ARG A 398 -19.20 -0.90 -2.48
CA ARG A 398 -20.17 0.19 -2.25
C ARG A 398 -19.87 0.97 -0.98
N PHE A 399 -19.60 0.25 0.10
CA PHE A 399 -19.09 0.78 1.35
C PHE A 399 -17.77 0.08 1.66
N TRP A 400 -16.84 0.77 2.30
CA TRP A 400 -15.56 0.19 2.66
C TRP A 400 -15.08 0.62 4.04
N ILE A 401 -14.54 -0.32 4.81
CA ILE A 401 -14.00 -0.10 6.15
C ILE A 401 -12.61 -0.74 6.25
N GLY A 402 -11.64 0.02 6.76
CA GLY A 402 -10.29 -0.46 7.07
C GLY A 402 -9.70 0.20 8.32
N ILE A 403 -8.37 0.21 8.43
CA ILE A 403 -7.65 0.77 9.59
C ILE A 403 -6.45 1.64 9.18
N ILE A 404 -6.37 2.87 9.70
CA ILE A 404 -5.44 3.91 9.20
C ILE A 404 -3.95 3.57 9.32
N THR A 405 -3.58 2.76 10.32
CA THR A 405 -2.18 2.35 10.55
C THR A 405 -1.69 1.30 9.56
N SER A 406 -2.59 0.68 8.79
CA SER A 406 -2.21 -0.19 7.68
C SER A 406 -2.04 0.61 6.40
N SER A 407 -0.85 0.53 5.80
CA SER A 407 -0.59 1.16 4.50
C SER A 407 -1.42 0.55 3.36
N MET A 408 -1.97 -0.66 3.51
CA MET A 408 -2.98 -1.21 2.58
C MET A 408 -4.32 -0.51 2.73
N SER A 409 -4.83 -0.35 3.95
CA SER A 409 -6.07 0.42 4.17
C SER A 409 -5.93 1.85 3.65
N SER A 410 -4.80 2.51 3.93
CA SER A 410 -4.52 3.86 3.46
C SER A 410 -4.43 3.95 1.93
N LEU A 411 -3.85 2.95 1.28
CA LEU A 411 -3.87 2.82 -0.17
C LEU A 411 -5.31 2.75 -0.70
N ILE A 412 -6.14 1.86 -0.15
CA ILE A 412 -7.52 1.67 -0.62
C ILE A 412 -8.35 2.94 -0.39
N ALA A 413 -8.28 3.52 0.80
CA ALA A 413 -8.98 4.76 1.12
C ALA A 413 -8.59 5.90 0.16
N TYR A 414 -7.29 6.03 -0.14
CA TYR A 414 -6.84 7.02 -1.11
C TYR A 414 -7.27 6.69 -2.54
N ALA A 415 -7.20 5.43 -2.96
CA ALA A 415 -7.66 4.99 -4.29
C ALA A 415 -9.13 5.34 -4.55
N ARG A 416 -9.98 5.12 -3.54
CA ARG A 416 -11.43 5.41 -3.58
C ARG A 416 -11.74 6.90 -3.68
N THR A 417 -10.82 7.76 -3.26
CA THR A 417 -11.07 9.19 -3.02
C THR A 417 -10.12 10.11 -3.79
N VAL A 418 -9.18 9.56 -4.56
CA VAL A 418 -8.14 10.30 -5.31
C VAL A 418 -8.73 11.29 -6.31
N ASP A 419 -9.96 11.05 -6.77
CA ASP A 419 -10.68 11.92 -7.70
C ASP A 419 -11.68 12.88 -7.05
N GLU A 420 -11.76 12.90 -5.72
CA GLU A 420 -12.47 13.93 -4.98
C GLU A 420 -11.78 15.30 -5.13
N ARG A 421 -12.59 16.37 -5.01
CA ARG A 421 -12.10 17.76 -5.17
C ARG A 421 -11.23 18.20 -4.00
N GLU A 422 -11.60 17.79 -2.79
CA GLU A 422 -10.88 18.10 -1.55
C GLU A 422 -10.12 16.85 -1.10
N ASP A 423 -9.05 17.03 -0.32
CA ASP A 423 -8.31 15.89 0.21
C ASP A 423 -9.18 15.17 1.26
N TYR A 424 -9.50 13.90 0.99
CA TYR A 424 -10.34 13.07 1.85
C TYR A 424 -9.78 12.94 3.27
N PHE A 425 -8.46 12.85 3.43
CA PHE A 425 -7.87 12.69 4.76
C PHE A 425 -8.01 13.98 5.56
N GLU A 426 -7.71 15.14 4.96
CA GLU A 426 -7.90 16.45 5.61
C GLU A 426 -9.36 16.71 6.00
N THR A 427 -10.31 16.31 5.16
CA THR A 427 -11.74 16.64 5.32
C THR A 427 -12.53 15.62 6.13
N SER A 428 -12.15 14.34 6.09
CA SER A 428 -12.97 13.24 6.62
C SER A 428 -12.28 12.40 7.69
N ILE A 429 -10.95 12.42 7.77
CA ILE A 429 -10.17 11.59 8.72
C ILE A 429 -9.53 12.44 9.81
N PHE A 430 -8.88 13.54 9.44
CA PHE A 430 -8.12 14.42 10.33
C PHE A 430 -8.90 15.49 11.09
N PRO A 431 -10.17 15.80 10.82
CA PRO A 431 -10.93 16.68 11.71
C PRO A 431 -10.89 16.18 13.16
N ASP A 432 -10.71 17.12 14.08
CA ASP A 432 -10.55 16.91 15.53
C ASP A 432 -9.33 16.05 15.91
N SER A 433 -8.30 16.04 15.07
CA SER A 433 -6.99 15.45 15.39
C SER A 433 -5.93 16.51 15.68
N SER A 434 -4.92 16.13 16.45
CA SER A 434 -3.71 16.91 16.72
C SER A 434 -2.50 16.28 16.04
N ARG A 435 -1.45 17.06 15.80
CA ARG A 435 -0.21 16.60 15.17
C ARG A 435 1.01 17.00 15.99
N GLU A 436 1.89 16.04 16.25
CA GLU A 436 3.20 16.24 16.86
C GLU A 436 4.26 15.45 16.09
N GLY A 437 5.05 16.14 15.27
CA GLY A 437 5.98 15.48 14.36
C GLY A 437 5.25 14.56 13.37
N LEU A 438 5.61 13.27 13.37
CA LEU A 438 4.94 12.23 12.58
C LEU A 438 3.73 11.63 13.29
N ASN A 439 3.49 11.94 14.56
CA ASN A 439 2.38 11.37 15.30
C ASN A 439 1.12 12.20 15.14
N ARG A 440 0.00 11.50 14.99
CA ARG A 440 -1.34 12.06 15.02
C ARG A 440 -2.09 11.52 16.23
N GLY A 441 -2.74 12.42 16.95
CA GLY A 441 -3.62 12.11 18.07
C GLY A 441 -5.07 12.43 17.72
N TYR A 442 -6.00 11.62 18.19
CA TYR A 442 -7.44 11.79 18.08
C TYR A 442 -8.05 11.97 19.46
N THR A 443 -9.19 12.68 19.55
CA THR A 443 -9.92 12.84 20.81
C THR A 443 -10.34 11.50 21.40
N ASP A 444 -10.88 10.61 20.57
CA ASP A 444 -11.17 9.22 20.92
C ASP A 444 -9.98 8.35 20.51
N ASN A 445 -9.39 7.64 21.48
CA ASN A 445 -8.20 6.81 21.26
C ASN A 445 -8.38 5.77 20.15
N ILE A 446 -9.61 5.26 19.98
CA ILE A 446 -10.01 4.38 18.89
C ILE A 446 -11.43 4.74 18.45
N SER A 447 -11.62 5.07 17.18
CA SER A 447 -12.95 5.35 16.62
C SER A 447 -12.99 5.08 15.11
N ILE A 448 -14.20 5.07 14.52
CA ILE A 448 -14.38 5.00 13.07
C ILE A 448 -14.59 6.42 12.54
N LYS A 449 -13.74 6.86 11.59
CA LYS A 449 -13.86 8.14 10.87
C LYS A 449 -13.93 7.93 9.36
N GLY A 450 -14.40 8.93 8.64
CA GLY A 450 -14.53 8.90 7.18
C GLY A 450 -15.87 9.45 6.70
N ASN A 451 -16.05 9.44 5.38
CA ASN A 451 -17.29 9.83 4.74
C ASN A 451 -18.28 8.65 4.71
N GLN A 452 -19.39 8.80 3.97
CA GLN A 452 -20.42 7.76 3.89
C GLN A 452 -19.91 6.43 3.30
N TYR A 453 -18.97 6.46 2.36
CA TYR A 453 -18.60 5.31 1.52
C TYR A 453 -17.23 4.72 1.86
N THR A 454 -16.37 5.48 2.52
CA THR A 454 -15.00 5.10 2.83
C THR A 454 -14.72 5.47 4.27
N LYS A 455 -14.36 4.48 5.09
CA LYS A 455 -14.13 4.66 6.52
C LYS A 455 -12.88 3.93 7.00
N LEU A 456 -12.25 4.51 8.02
CA LEU A 456 -11.08 3.97 8.68
C LEU A 456 -11.30 3.97 10.18
N MET A 457 -10.96 2.86 10.82
CA MET A 457 -10.60 2.85 12.23
C MET A 457 -9.35 3.70 12.40
N VAL A 458 -9.47 4.76 13.19
CA VAL A 458 -8.38 5.64 13.56
C VAL A 458 -7.86 5.27 14.95
N VAL A 459 -6.55 5.35 15.10
CA VAL A 459 -5.84 5.14 16.36
C VAL A 459 -4.72 6.16 16.45
N ASN A 460 -4.32 6.52 17.68
CA ASN A 460 -3.18 7.42 17.89
C ASN A 460 -1.88 6.74 17.44
N GLY A 461 -1.02 7.47 16.72
CA GLY A 461 0.26 6.93 16.29
C GLY A 461 0.85 7.63 15.08
N VAL A 462 1.81 6.96 14.44
CA VAL A 462 2.50 7.48 13.24
C VAL A 462 1.49 7.62 12.09
N ASP A 463 1.34 8.84 11.61
CA ASP A 463 0.60 9.17 10.39
C ASP A 463 1.55 9.29 9.21
N ILE A 464 1.24 8.55 8.15
CA ILE A 464 2.04 8.52 6.93
C ILE A 464 1.42 9.33 5.78
N MET A 465 0.19 9.84 5.92
CA MET A 465 -0.59 10.32 4.78
C MET A 465 -0.14 11.68 4.22
N ASP A 466 0.50 12.52 5.04
CA ASP A 466 1.19 13.72 4.55
C ASP A 466 2.36 13.35 3.61
N SER A 467 2.88 12.13 3.74
CA SER A 467 4.02 11.59 2.99
C SER A 467 3.67 10.37 2.13
N PHE A 468 2.38 10.02 2.04
CA PHE A 468 1.93 8.86 1.29
C PHE A 468 1.66 9.29 -0.16
N PRO A 469 2.37 8.76 -1.16
CA PRO A 469 2.22 9.10 -2.56
C PRO A 469 0.90 8.65 -3.18
#